data_AF-A0A3A8PE13-F1
#
_entry.id   AF-A0A3A8PE13-F1
#
_cell.length_a   1.000
_cell.length_b   1.000
_cell.length_c   1.000
_cell.angle_alpha   90.00
_cell.angle_beta   90.00
_cell.angle_gamma   90.00
#
_symmetry.space_group_name_H-M   'P 1'
#
loop_
_entity.id
_entity.type
_entity.pdbx_description
1 polymer ?
#
loop_
_entity_poly.entity_id
_entity_poly.type
_entity_poly.pdbx_seq_one_letter_code
_entity_poly.pdbx_strand_id
1 'polypeptide(L)' 'ADMTPSAALVKLMQGLAEHPRGGEALSRFLRTPVAGELSVGRPTVPPPEKKGRPPARVGRVG' A
#
# COMPACT_ATOMS: atom_id res chain seq x y z
N ALA A 1 0.38 -10.02 2.40
CA ALA A 1 1.55 -9.12 2.36
C ALA A 1 1.87 -8.94 0.88
N ASP A 2 1.38 -7.85 0.29
CA ASP A 2 1.35 -7.71 -1.18
C ASP A 2 2.53 -6.86 -1.64
N MET A 3 3.73 -7.42 -1.55
CA MET A 3 4.95 -6.82 -2.11
C MET A 3 5.06 -7.29 -3.57
N THR A 4 5.28 -6.36 -4.51
CA THR A 4 5.50 -6.75 -5.91
C THR A 4 6.81 -7.52 -6.04
N PRO A 5 6.95 -8.45 -7.01
CA PRO A 5 8.20 -9.18 -7.20
C PRO A 5 9.42 -8.26 -7.43
N SER A 6 9.23 -7.14 -8.13
CA SER A 6 10.28 -6.15 -8.34
C SER A 6 10.70 -5.45 -7.04
N ALA A 7 9.75 -5.10 -6.18
CA ALA A 7 10.06 -4.52 -4.86
C ALA A 7 10.78 -5.53 -3.95
N ALA A 8 10.39 -6.82 -4.03
CA ALA A 8 11.07 -7.89 -3.32
C ALA A 8 12.56 -8.00 -3.71
N LEU A 9 12.86 -7.87 -5.00
CA LEU A 9 14.23 -7.91 -5.50
C LEU A 9 15.06 -6.72 -5.01
N VAL A 10 14.51 -5.51 -5.09
CA VAL A 10 15.18 -4.29 -4.59
C VAL A 10 15.46 -4.41 -3.09
N LYS A 11 14.47 -4.87 -2.31
CA LYS A 11 14.61 -5.08 -0.87
C LYS A 11 15.65 -6.16 -0.54
N LEU A 12 15.76 -7.21 -1.35
CA LEU A 12 16.79 -8.24 -1.20
C LEU A 12 18.20 -7.69 -1.47
N MET A 13 18.37 -6.94 -2.56
CA MET A 13 19.65 -6.33 -2.90
C MET A 13 20.13 -5.37 -1.81
N GLN A 14 19.23 -4.54 -1.28
CA GLN A 14 19.52 -3.66 -0.17
C GLN A 14 19.89 -4.45 1.10
N GLY A 15 19.11 -5.49 1.43
CA GLY A 15 19.39 -6.31 2.60
C GLY A 15 20.75 -7.01 2.55
N LEU A 16 21.18 -7.47 1.36
CA LEU A 16 22.51 -8.07 1.18
C LEU A 16 23.64 -7.04 1.28
N ALA A 17 23.40 -5.79 0.86
CA ALA A 17 24.37 -4.71 1.02
C ALA A 17 24.56 -4.30 2.49
N GLU A 18 23.47 -4.24 3.27
CA GLU A 18 23.48 -3.89 4.69
C GLU A 18 23.91 -5.05 5.60
N HIS A 19 23.63 -6.29 5.18
CA HIS A 19 23.93 -7.52 5.92
C HIS A 19 24.72 -8.51 5.04
N PRO A 20 26.00 -8.22 4.73
CA PRO A 20 26.80 -8.99 3.76
C PRO A 20 27.10 -10.44 4.20
N ARG A 21 27.02 -10.73 5.50
CA ARG A 21 27.15 -12.09 6.03
C ARG A 21 25.82 -12.87 6.04
N GLY A 22 24.71 -12.22 5.66
CA GLY A 22 23.38 -12.82 5.63
C GLY A 22 22.86 -13.26 7.00
N GLY A 23 22.06 -14.33 7.01
CA GLY A 23 21.58 -14.99 8.21
C GLY A 23 20.37 -14.32 8.86
N GLU A 24 20.31 -14.37 10.20
CA GLU A 24 19.14 -13.93 10.94
C GLU A 24 18.85 -12.43 10.77
N ALA A 25 19.90 -11.60 10.72
CA ALA A 25 19.76 -10.16 10.48
C ALA A 25 19.12 -9.86 9.12
N LEU A 26 19.55 -10.54 8.06
CA LEU A 26 18.95 -10.43 6.73
C LEU A 26 17.49 -10.90 6.72
N SER A 27 17.21 -12.04 7.36
CA SER A 27 15.85 -12.59 7.47
C SER A 27 14.89 -11.62 8.18
N ARG A 28 15.35 -11.00 9.27
CA ARG A 28 14.60 -9.96 9.98
C ARG A 28 14.38 -8.74 9.08
N PHE A 29 15.42 -8.25 8.40
CA PHE A 29 15.30 -7.12 7.48
C PHE A 29 14.27 -7.35 6.36
N LEU A 30 14.28 -8.52 5.72
CA LEU A 30 13.34 -8.87 4.65
C LEU A 30 11.89 -8.91 5.13
N ARG A 31 11.66 -9.27 6.40
CA ARG A 31 10.33 -9.36 7.01
C ARG A 31 9.86 -8.06 7.63
N THR A 32 10.77 -7.12 7.92
CA THR A 32 10.41 -5.84 8.50
C THR A 32 9.86 -4.89 7.43
N PRO A 33 8.67 -4.30 7.65
CA PRO A 33 8.14 -3.23 6.80
C PRO A 33 9.06 -2.01 6.96
N VAL A 34 9.78 -1.60 5.91
CA VAL A 34 10.68 -0.43 5.97
C VAL A 34 10.02 0.81 5.34
N ALA A 35 9.22 0.63 4.27
CA ALA A 35 8.60 1.74 3.54
C ALA A 35 7.11 1.52 3.20
N GLY A 36 6.35 0.80 4.06
CA GLY A 36 4.93 0.49 3.79
C GLY A 36 4.68 -0.59 2.72
N GLU A 37 5.75 -1.26 2.27
CA GLU A 37 5.76 -2.31 1.23
C GLU A 37 5.14 -3.63 1.71
N LEU A 38 5.10 -3.80 3.03
CA LEU A 38 4.18 -4.71 3.69
C LEU A 38 3.02 -3.84 4.14
N SER A 39 1.88 -3.93 3.44
CA SER A 39 0.64 -3.33 3.90
C SER A 39 0.28 -3.91 5.27
N VAL A 40 0.65 -3.21 6.34
CA VAL A 40 0.12 -3.45 7.68
C VAL A 40 -1.23 -2.74 7.73
N GLY A 41 -2.28 -3.44 7.34
CA GLY A 41 -3.65 -2.92 7.34
C GLY A 41 -3.88 -1.85 6.28
N ARG A 42 -4.51 -2.22 5.17
CA ARG A 42 -5.18 -1.23 4.31
C ARG A 42 -6.21 -0.51 5.19
N PRO A 43 -6.12 0.81 5.45
CA PRO A 43 -7.30 1.54 5.90
C PRO A 43 -8.28 1.39 4.74
N THR A 44 -9.41 0.73 4.97
CA THR A 44 -10.58 0.83 4.09
C THR A 44 -10.96 2.29 4.06
N VAL A 45 -10.37 3.05 3.15
CA VAL A 45 -10.94 4.32 2.71
C VAL A 45 -12.26 3.92 2.07
N PRO A 46 -13.43 4.23 2.66
CA PRO A 46 -14.68 4.00 1.98
C PRO A 46 -14.64 4.81 0.68
N PRO A 47 -15.10 4.24 -0.45
CA PRO A 47 -15.15 4.98 -1.70
C PRO A 47 -15.91 6.30 -1.47
N PRO A 48 -15.50 7.42 -2.09
CA PRO A 48 -16.19 8.68 -1.90
C PRO A 48 -17.67 8.48 -2.22
N GLU A 49 -18.53 8.69 -1.21
CA GLU A 49 -19.97 8.69 -1.40
C GLU A 49 -20.26 9.68 -2.52
N LYS A 50 -20.91 9.20 -3.58
CA LYS A 50 -21.35 10.07 -4.67
C LYS A 50 -22.27 11.12 -4.05
N LYS A 51 -21.76 12.34 -3.85
CA LYS A 51 -22.58 13.50 -3.48
C LYS A 51 -23.74 13.52 -4.46
N GLY A 52 -24.93 13.27 -3.95
CA GLY A 52 -26.16 13.22 -4.72
C GLY A 52 -26.21 14.46 -5.60
N ARG A 53 -26.17 14.24 -6.92
CA ARG A 53 -26.56 15.25 -7.88
C ARG A 53 -27.96 15.69 -7.47
N PRO A 54 -28.20 16.97 -7.10
CA PRO A 54 -29.56 17.39 -6.81
C PRO A 54 -30.41 17.06 -8.04
N PRO A 55 -31.59 16.43 -7.86
CA PRO A 55 -32.45 16.14 -8.99
C PRO A 55 -32.71 17.45 -9.72
N ALA A 56 -32.49 17.44 -11.03
CA ALA A 56 -32.89 18.53 -11.91
C ALA A 56 -34.33 18.89 -11.54
N ARG A 57 -34.58 20.13 -11.11
CA ARG A 57 -35.95 20.64 -10.93
C ARG A 57 -36.62 20.63 -12.29
N VAL A 58 -37.26 19.51 -12.61
CA VAL A 58 -38.27 19.42 -13.64
C VAL A 58 -39.56 19.96 -13.03
N GLY A 59 -39.83 21.24 -13.29
CA GLY A 59 -41.19 21.73 -13.55
C GLY A 59 -41.97 22.48 -12.47
N ARG A 60 -42.67 23.53 -12.97
CA ARG A 60 -43.92 24.21 -12.51
C ARG A 60 -43.79 25.22 -11.34
N VAL A 61 -44.39 26.42 -11.34
CA VAL A 61 -45.59 27.00 -11.99
C VAL A 61 -45.40 28.53 -12.12
N GLY A 62 -45.95 29.12 -13.18
CA GLY A 62 -46.20 30.56 -13.35
C GLY A 62 -47.08 30.76 -14.57
#